data_AF-A0A0B7IUP4-F1
#
_entry.id   AF-A0A0B7IUP4-F1
#
_cell.length_a   1.000
_cell.length_b   1.000
_cell.length_c   1.000
_cell.angle_alpha   90.00
_cell.angle_beta   90.00
_cell.angle_gamma   90.00
#
_symmetry.space_group_name_H-M   'P 1'
#
loop_
_entity.id
_entity.type
_entity.pdbx_description
1 polymer ?
#
loop_
_entity_poly.entity_id
_entity_poly.type
_entity_poly.pdbx_seq_one_letter_code
_entity_poly.pdbx_strand_id
1 'polypeptide(L)' 'MTRRKYPKGLLKAVANEINLSYSTILLYTTGKGKNEAVKTQILEAIENHLATHRQRQTEAKERIQALLQ' A
#
# COMPACT_ATOMS: atom_id res chain seq x y z
N MET A 1 7.85 -7.41 -20.20
CA MET A 1 7.12 -6.53 -19.26
C MET A 1 7.70 -6.72 -17.86
N THR A 2 8.34 -5.72 -17.28
CA THR A 2 8.76 -5.77 -15.86
C THR A 2 7.52 -5.85 -14.98
N ARG A 3 7.33 -6.98 -14.30
CA ARG A 3 6.25 -7.14 -13.32
C ARG A 3 6.44 -6.07 -12.24
N ARG A 4 5.47 -5.17 -12.09
CA ARG A 4 5.48 -4.19 -11.01
C ARG A 4 5.37 -4.94 -9.69
N LYS A 5 6.26 -4.66 -8.73
CA LYS A 5 6.28 -5.30 -7.40
C LYS A 5 4.97 -5.07 -6.63
N TYR A 6 4.31 -3.92 -6.87
CA TYR A 6 3.07 -3.53 -6.22
C TYR A 6 1.99 -3.16 -7.25
N PRO A 7 0.70 -3.42 -6.93
CA PRO A 7 -0.41 -3.06 -7.81
C PRO A 7 -0.59 -1.54 -7.89
N LYS A 8 -1.07 -1.05 -9.05
CA LYS A 8 -1.26 0.38 -9.31
C LYS A 8 -2.20 1.05 -8.29
N GLY A 9 -3.24 0.35 -7.84
CA GLY A 9 -4.19 0.85 -6.85
C GLY A 9 -3.52 1.17 -5.51
N LEU A 10 -2.72 0.23 -4.99
CA LEU A 10 -1.97 0.40 -3.74
C LEU A 10 -1.04 1.62 -3.82
N LEU A 11 -0.26 1.73 -4.89
CA LEU A 11 0.69 2.83 -5.05
C LEU A 11 -0.01 4.21 -5.15
N LYS A 12 -1.22 4.26 -5.70
CA LYS A 12 -2.03 5.49 -5.71
C LYS A 12 -2.59 5.83 -4.32
N ALA A 13 -3.04 4.83 -3.57
CA ALA A 13 -3.55 5.03 -2.22
C ALA A 13 -2.45 5.56 -1.30
N VAL A 14 -1.27 4.93 -1.34
CA VAL A 14 -0.10 5.35 -0.57
C VAL A 14 0.35 6.76 -0.98
N ALA A 15 0.37 7.07 -2.28
CA ALA A 15 0.69 8.43 -2.76
C ALA A 15 -0.18 9.50 -2.10
N ASN A 16 -1.49 9.26 -1.99
CA ASN A 16 -2.42 10.16 -1.33
C ASN A 16 -2.21 10.22 0.19
N GLU A 17 -1.91 9.09 0.83
CA GLU A 17 -1.72 8.98 2.28
C GLU A 17 -0.53 9.80 2.80
N ILE A 18 0.60 9.77 2.10
CA ILE A 18 1.82 10.48 2.49
C ILE A 18 2.07 11.77 1.69
N ASN A 19 1.06 12.22 0.93
CA ASN A 19 1.10 13.43 0.10
C ASN A 19 2.32 13.51 -0.83
N LEU A 20 2.64 12.40 -1.50
CA LEU A 20 3.69 12.33 -2.52
C LEU A 20 3.10 12.03 -3.89
N SER A 21 3.78 12.47 -4.95
CA SER A 21 3.31 12.16 -6.31
C SER A 21 3.39 10.65 -6.60
N TYR A 22 2.43 10.13 -7.37
CA TYR A 22 2.45 8.73 -7.82
C TYR A 22 3.77 8.38 -8.54
N SER A 23 4.32 9.31 -9.31
CA SER A 23 5.60 9.14 -10.00
C SER A 23 6.76 8.96 -9.01
N THR A 24 6.75 9.69 -7.90
CA THR A 24 7.70 9.53 -6.78
C THR A 24 7.55 8.12 -6.20
N ILE A 25 6.35 7.71 -5.81
CA ILE A 25 6.12 6.36 -5.26
C ILE A 25 6.61 5.27 -6.23
N LEU A 26 6.30 5.41 -7.52
CA LEU A 26 6.72 4.46 -8.55
C LEU A 26 8.25 4.40 -8.71
N LEU A 27 8.92 5.55 -8.68
CA LEU A 27 10.39 5.64 -8.75
C LEU A 27 11.04 4.88 -7.58
N TYR A 28 10.55 5.11 -6.37
CA TYR A 28 11.11 4.49 -5.16
C TYR A 28 10.79 3.01 -5.05
N THR A 29 9.57 2.59 -5.43
CA THR A 29 9.17 1.17 -5.44
C THR A 29 9.82 0.35 -6.54
N THR A 30 10.40 1.00 -7.56
CA THR A 30 11.23 0.37 -8.60
C THR A 30 12.73 0.41 -8.29
N GLY A 31 13.12 0.87 -7.09
CA GLY A 31 14.51 0.88 -6.63
C GLY A 31 15.36 2.01 -7.21
N LYS A 32 14.76 3.00 -7.86
CA LYS A 32 15.47 4.14 -8.48
C LYS A 32 15.55 5.38 -7.58
N GLY A 33 14.87 5.37 -6.43
CA GLY A 33 14.93 6.44 -5.44
C GLY A 33 16.25 6.43 -4.66
N LYS A 34 16.84 7.60 -4.42
CA LYS A 34 18.14 7.75 -3.74
C LYS A 34 18.03 8.21 -2.28
N ASN A 35 16.90 8.81 -1.88
CA ASN A 35 16.71 9.31 -0.52
C ASN A 35 16.15 8.20 0.38
N GLU A 36 16.97 7.67 1.28
CA GLU A 36 16.56 6.58 2.17
C GLU A 36 15.41 6.99 3.11
N ALA A 37 15.32 8.24 3.57
CA ALA A 37 14.22 8.68 4.42
C ALA A 37 12.87 8.61 3.69
N VAL A 38 12.83 9.08 2.44
CA VAL A 38 11.61 8.99 1.59
C VAL A 38 11.27 7.54 1.29
N LYS A 39 12.29 6.69 1.06
CA LYS A 39 12.10 5.26 0.82
C LYS A 39 11.48 4.57 2.04
N THR A 40 12.00 4.85 3.24
CA THR A 40 11.45 4.33 4.50
C THR A 40 10.00 4.77 4.69
N GLN A 41 9.70 6.07 4.52
CA GLN A 41 8.33 6.59 4.62
C GLN A 41 7.36 5.91 3.66
N ILE A 42 7.78 5.65 2.41
CA ILE A 42 6.97 4.95 1.41
C ILE A 42 6.74 3.49 1.82
N LEU A 43 7.76 2.81 2.33
CA LEU A 43 7.65 1.42 2.76
C LEU A 43 6.75 1.27 3.98
N GLU A 44 6.91 2.11 4.99
CA GLU A 44 6.05 2.14 6.19
C GLU A 44 4.59 2.40 5.81
N ALA A 45 4.32 3.35 4.91
CA ALA A 45 2.96 3.61 4.44
C ALA A 45 2.37 2.42 3.67
N ILE A 46 3.16 1.72 2.85
CA ILE A 46 2.73 0.49 2.19
C ILE A 46 2.37 -0.59 3.22
N GLU A 47 3.21 -0.79 4.24
CA GLU A 47 3.00 -1.79 5.28
C GLU A 47 1.75 -1.50 6.11
N ASN A 48 1.58 -0.25 6.55
CA ASN A 48 0.40 0.20 7.29
C ASN A 48 -0.87 0.00 6.48
N HIS A 49 -0.88 0.40 5.20
CA HIS A 49 -2.03 0.23 4.32
C HIS A 49 -2.43 -1.24 4.17
N LEU A 50 -1.45 -2.13 4.00
CA LEU A 50 -1.68 -3.57 3.90
C LEU A 50 -2.18 -4.17 5.22
N ALA A 51 -1.65 -3.73 6.35
CA ALA A 51 -2.10 -4.17 7.67
C ALA A 51 -3.56 -3.79 7.92
N THR A 52 -3.95 -2.54 7.65
CA THR A 52 -5.34 -2.07 7.76
C THR A 52 -6.27 -2.86 6.85
N HIS A 53 -5.87 -3.14 5.62
CA HIS A 53 -6.68 -3.93 4.70
C HIS A 53 -6.88 -5.37 5.17
N ARG A 54 -5.84 -6.01 5.72
CA ARG A 54 -5.95 -7.36 6.30
C ARG A 54 -6.92 -7.37 7.48
N GLN A 55 -6.81 -6.40 8.39
CA GLN A 55 -7.71 -6.30 9.53
C GLN A 55 -9.17 -6.14 9.08
N ARG A 56 -9.44 -5.22 8.14
CA ARG A 56 -10.79 -5.03 7.59
C ARG A 56 -11.32 -6.29 6.90
N GLN A 57 -10.46 -7.07 6.24
CA GLN A 57 -10.88 -8.35 5.65
C GLN A 57 -11.29 -9.37 6.72
N THR A 58 -10.56 -9.44 7.83
CA THR A 58 -10.92 -10.32 8.95
C THR A 58 -12.27 -9.91 9.55
N GLU A 59 -12.43 -8.62 9.88
CA GLU A 59 -13.69 -8.10 10.42
C GLU A 59 -14.87 -8.31 9.46
N ALA A 60 -14.65 -8.10 8.15
CA ALA A 60 -15.69 -8.32 7.15
C ALA A 60 -16.08 -9.81 7.04
N LYS A 61 -15.11 -10.73 7.13
CA LYS A 61 -15.37 -12.18 7.13
C LYS A 61 -16.19 -12.59 8.34
N GLU A 62 -15.83 -12.11 9.53
CA GLU A 62 -16.58 -12.39 10.77
C GLU A 62 -18.02 -11.87 10.68
N ARG A 63 -18.22 -10.65 10.15
CA ARG A 63 -19.56 -10.09 9.94
C ARG A 63 -20.39 -10.89 8.94
N ILE A 64 -19.80 -11.30 7.81
CA ILE A 64 -20.50 -12.13 6.82
C ILE A 64 -20.87 -13.49 7.43
N GLN A 65 -19.97 -14.09 8.19
CA GLN A 65 -20.24 -15.37 8.86
C GLN A 65 -21.40 -15.25 9.87
N ALA A 66 -21.46 -14.15 10.63
CA ALA A 66 -22.58 -13.88 11.54
C ALA A 66 -23.92 -13.64 10.82
N LEU A 67 -23.92 -13.12 9.59
CA LEU A 67 -25.13 -12.89 8.78
C LEU A 67 -25.68 -14.15 8.09
N LEU A 68 -24.85 -15.19 7.95
CA LEU A 68 -25.23 -16.47 7.32
C LEU A 68 -25.69 -17.52 8.34
N GLN A 69 -25.69 -17.19 9.64
CA GLN A 69 -26.24 -17.99 10.74
C GLN A 69 -27.70 -17.62 11.00
#